data_AF-A0A843GUT4-F1
#
_entry.id   AF-A0A843GUT4-F1
#
_cell.length_a   1.000
_cell.length_b   1.000
_cell.length_c   1.000
_cell.angle_alpha   90.00
_cell.angle_beta   90.00
_cell.angle_gamma   90.00
#
_symmetry.space_group_name_H-M   'P 1'
#
loop_
_entity.id
_entity.type
_entity.pdbx_description
1 polymer ?
#
loop_
_entity_poly.entity_id
_entity_poly.type
_entity_poly.pdbx_seq_one_letter_code
_entity_poly.pdbx_strand_id
1 'polypeptide(L)'
;MINLQAEIFNLDDQFIVLKTQEGNDLELGKVYNITFKKYRSCRSIEQNRLMWEIISRIAKETNNDEMDTYAYGLEKANAKFEFLMILPEALESVKQTFRAVKICESREYNGKNMLVIKAFIGSSKFDVSEMTELINYFIQLASELNIYIGDIIK
;
A
#
# COMPACT_ATOMS: atom_id res chain seq x y z
N MET A 1 -3.05 25.01 -8.67
CA MET A 1 -3.95 24.07 -7.97
C MET A 1 -4.53 24.81 -6.79
N ILE A 2 -5.83 25.06 -6.76
CA ILE A 2 -6.51 25.77 -5.67
C ILE A 2 -6.83 24.73 -4.59
N ASN A 3 -6.29 24.89 -3.39
CA ASN A 3 -6.67 24.08 -2.23
C ASN A 3 -7.93 24.70 -1.63
N LEU A 4 -9.09 24.07 -1.86
CA LEU A 4 -10.36 24.44 -1.25
C LEU A 4 -10.58 23.53 -0.03
N GLN A 5 -10.66 24.11 1.16
CA GLN A 5 -11.30 23.45 2.30
C GLN A 5 -12.78 23.84 2.26
N ALA A 6 -13.65 22.87 2.06
CA ALA A 6 -15.09 23.05 2.06
C ALA A 6 -15.70 22.41 3.31
N GLU A 7 -16.39 23.21 4.12
CA GLU A 7 -17.27 22.69 5.18
C GLU A 7 -18.65 22.44 4.58
N ILE A 8 -19.15 21.20 4.70
CA ILE A 8 -20.47 20.79 4.23
C ILE A 8 -21.46 20.99 5.37
N PHE A 9 -22.40 21.91 5.19
CA PHE A 9 -23.56 22.05 6.07
C PHE A 9 -24.79 21.55 5.33
N ASN A 10 -25.50 20.59 5.94
CA ASN A 10 -26.81 20.15 5.44
C ASN A 10 -27.85 21.18 5.92
N LEU A 11 -28.43 21.92 5.00
CA LEU A 11 -29.64 22.73 5.22
C LEU A 11 -30.78 22.03 4.49
N ASP A 12 -31.63 21.38 5.27
CA ASP A 12 -32.92 20.80 4.86
C ASP A 12 -32.87 19.87 3.63
N ASP A 13 -31.86 18.99 3.57
CA ASP A 13 -31.70 17.87 2.61
C ASP A 13 -31.62 18.24 1.12
N GLN A 14 -31.58 19.53 0.77
CA GLN A 14 -31.65 19.98 -0.62
C GLN A 14 -30.48 20.84 -1.07
N PHE A 15 -29.64 21.34 -0.15
CA PHE A 15 -28.55 22.25 -0.48
C PHE A 15 -27.24 21.89 0.21
N ILE A 16 -26.14 21.97 -0.55
CA ILE A 16 -24.76 21.91 -0.04
C ILE A 16 -24.15 23.29 -0.23
N VAL A 17 -23.79 23.95 0.88
CA VAL A 17 -23.08 25.24 0.86
C VAL A 17 -21.59 24.98 0.90
N LEU A 18 -20.83 25.61 -0.01
CA LEU A 18 -19.37 25.58 -0.03
C LEU A 18 -18.85 26.97 0.32
N LYS A 19 -18.08 27.11 1.40
CA LYS A 19 -17.36 28.34 1.71
C LYS A 19 -15.96 28.29 1.10
N THR A 20 -15.54 29.36 0.46
CA THR A 20 -14.14 29.58 0.07
C THR A 20 -13.41 30.33 1.18
N GLN A 21 -12.10 30.13 1.34
CA GLN A 21 -11.30 30.95 2.26
C GLN A 21 -11.12 32.37 1.71
N GLU A 22 -10.99 33.36 2.61
CA GLU A 22 -10.82 34.77 2.26
C GLU A 22 -9.72 34.95 1.21
N GLY A 23 -10.08 35.53 0.05
CA GLY A 23 -9.16 35.88 -1.03
C GLY A 23 -9.32 35.08 -2.33
N ASN A 24 -10.22 34.10 -2.41
CA ASN A 24 -10.54 33.40 -3.67
C ASN A 24 -12.05 33.35 -3.90
N ASP A 25 -12.59 34.38 -4.54
CA ASP A 25 -13.98 34.39 -5.00
C ASP A 25 -14.15 33.47 -6.21
N LEU A 26 -15.20 32.65 -6.19
CA LEU A 26 -15.63 31.93 -7.38
C LEU A 26 -16.28 32.94 -8.32
N GLU A 27 -15.74 33.08 -9.54
CA GLU A 27 -16.28 34.04 -10.50
C GLU A 27 -17.60 33.51 -11.09
N LEU A 28 -18.63 34.35 -11.04
CA LEU A 28 -19.89 34.11 -11.74
C LEU A 28 -19.64 33.96 -13.24
N GLY A 29 -20.13 32.87 -13.82
CA GLY A 29 -19.99 32.57 -15.25
C GLY A 29 -18.85 31.62 -15.62
N LYS A 30 -18.01 31.19 -14.66
CA LYS A 30 -17.00 30.14 -14.87
C LYS A 30 -17.54 28.76 -14.47
N VAL A 31 -17.19 27.75 -15.26
CA VAL A 31 -17.51 26.35 -14.95
C VAL A 31 -16.36 25.76 -14.14
N TYR A 32 -16.67 25.31 -12.93
CA TYR A 32 -15.73 24.64 -12.04
C TYR A 32 -16.05 23.15 -11.96
N ASN A 33 -15.02 22.31 -12.01
CA ASN A 33 -15.17 20.87 -11.83
C ASN A 33 -14.92 20.52 -10.36
N ILE A 34 -15.96 20.08 -9.65
CA ILE A 34 -15.88 19.66 -8.25
C ILE A 34 -16.22 18.17 -8.21
N THR A 35 -15.25 17.34 -7.83
CA THR A 35 -15.43 15.90 -7.74
C THR A 35 -15.58 15.49 -6.28
N PHE A 36 -16.80 15.10 -5.89
CA PHE A 36 -17.05 14.46 -4.60
C PHE A 36 -16.76 12.97 -4.71
N LYS A 37 -15.88 12.45 -3.85
CA LYS A 37 -15.64 11.00 -3.70
C LYS A 37 -16.31 10.52 -2.42
N LYS A 38 -17.04 9.41 -2.50
CA LYS A 38 -17.60 8.74 -1.32
C LYS A 38 -16.48 8.49 -0.30
N TYR A 39 -16.65 8.97 0.93
CA TYR A 39 -15.73 8.70 2.03
C TYR A 39 -15.63 7.18 2.22
N ARG A 40 -14.54 6.58 1.74
CA ARG A 40 -14.10 5.25 2.17
C ARG A 40 -13.33 5.47 3.46
N SER A 41 -13.61 4.67 4.49
CA SER A 41 -13.03 4.86 5.82
C SER A 41 -11.52 5.15 5.73
N CYS A 42 -11.08 6.25 6.37
CA CYS A 42 -9.67 6.61 6.52
C CYS A 42 -8.83 5.49 7.16
N ARG A 43 -9.47 4.47 7.74
CA ARG A 43 -8.84 3.30 8.34
C ARG A 43 -7.82 2.62 7.40
N SER A 44 -8.12 2.48 6.10
CA SER A 44 -7.18 1.83 5.16
C SER A 44 -5.97 2.71 4.79
N ILE A 45 -6.15 4.03 4.77
CA ILE A 45 -5.07 5.00 4.51
C ILE A 45 -4.17 5.07 5.74
N GLU A 46 -4.76 5.12 6.93
CA GLU A 46 -4.02 5.13 8.20
C GLU A 46 -3.27 3.82 8.42
N GLN A 47 -3.87 2.67 8.10
CA GLN A 47 -3.19 1.37 8.13
C GLN A 47 -1.99 1.32 7.19
N ASN A 48 -2.12 1.84 5.97
CA ASN A 48 -0.98 1.91 5.03
C ASN A 48 0.12 2.83 5.55
N ARG A 49 -0.24 4.00 6.07
CA ARG A 49 0.70 4.93 6.66
C ARG A 49 1.44 4.30 7.84
N LEU A 50 0.71 3.71 8.78
CA LEU A 50 1.25 2.99 9.94
C LEU A 50 2.23 1.90 9.51
N MET A 51 1.84 1.07 8.53
CA MET A 51 2.70 0.01 8.00
C MET A 51 4.03 0.57 7.49
N TRP A 52 3.98 1.61 6.65
CA TRP A 52 5.18 2.23 6.11
C TRP A 52 6.05 2.89 7.18
N GLU A 53 5.46 3.56 8.18
CA GLU A 53 6.24 4.14 9.28
C GLU A 53 6.99 3.05 10.10
N ILE A 54 6.37 1.89 10.33
CA ILE A 54 7.03 0.73 10.97
C ILE A 54 8.15 0.19 10.08
N ILE A 55 7.88 -0.01 8.78
CA ILE A 55 8.86 -0.51 7.81
C ILE A 55 10.07 0.43 7.74
N SER A 56 9.86 1.74 7.60
CA SER A 56 10.91 2.76 7.57
C SER A 56 11.79 2.69 8.83
N ARG A 57 11.18 2.45 10.00
CA ARG A 57 11.94 2.29 11.25
C ARG A 57 12.78 1.01 11.22
N ILE A 58 12.21 -0.12 10.84
CA ILE A 58 12.92 -1.40 10.74
C ILE A 58 14.08 -1.29 9.74
N ALA A 59 13.81 -0.75 8.55
CA ALA A 59 14.80 -0.55 7.49
C ALA A 59 15.98 0.31 7.98
N LYS A 60 15.69 1.41 8.68
CA LYS A 60 16.71 2.30 9.25
C LYS A 60 17.59 1.61 10.30
N GLU A 61 16.99 0.89 11.25
CA GLU A 61 17.73 0.23 12.33
C GLU A 61 18.51 -1.01 11.83
N THR A 62 18.03 -1.67 10.78
CA THR A 62 18.70 -2.82 10.16
C THR A 62 19.63 -2.45 9.01
N ASN A 63 19.73 -1.17 8.66
CA ASN A 63 20.48 -0.64 7.52
C ASN A 63 20.13 -1.33 6.18
N ASN A 64 18.84 -1.61 5.99
CA ASN A 64 18.26 -2.19 4.78
C ASN A 64 17.41 -1.14 4.04
N ASP A 65 17.07 -1.44 2.78
CA ASP A 65 16.09 -0.65 2.05
C ASP A 65 14.66 -0.92 2.52
N GLU A 66 13.79 0.09 2.47
CA GLU A 66 12.38 -0.04 2.86
C GLU A 66 11.63 -1.03 1.98
N MET A 67 11.92 -1.05 0.68
CA MET A 67 11.31 -1.97 -0.26
C MET A 67 11.80 -3.39 -0.05
N ASP A 68 13.08 -3.59 0.29
CA ASP A 68 13.61 -4.91 0.62
C ASP A 68 12.99 -5.45 1.92
N THR A 69 12.86 -4.59 2.92
CA THR A 69 12.17 -4.91 4.19
C THR A 69 10.70 -5.25 3.94
N TYR A 70 10.04 -4.50 3.07
CA TYR A 70 8.67 -4.75 2.65
C TYR A 70 8.52 -6.08 1.91
N ALA A 71 9.39 -6.37 0.95
CA ALA A 71 9.42 -7.61 0.19
C ALA A 71 9.63 -8.83 1.10
N TYR A 72 10.56 -8.70 2.06
CA TYR A 72 10.79 -9.71 3.09
C TYR A 72 9.53 -9.98 3.92
N GLY A 73 8.83 -8.92 4.34
CA GLY A 73 7.59 -9.07 5.10
C GLY A 73 6.46 -9.71 4.30
N LEU A 74 6.29 -9.36 3.02
CA LEU A 74 5.33 -10.03 2.14
C LEU A 74 5.60 -11.54 2.04
N GLU A 75 6.87 -11.93 1.89
CA GLU A 75 7.25 -13.33 1.78
C GLU A 75 6.99 -14.10 3.10
N LYS A 76 7.38 -13.51 4.23
CA LYS A 76 7.30 -14.15 5.55
C LYS A 76 5.88 -14.21 6.11
N ALA A 77 5.07 -13.19 5.85
CA ALA A 77 3.65 -13.21 6.15
C ALA A 77 2.87 -14.13 5.20
N ASN A 78 3.53 -14.73 4.19
CA ASN A 78 2.91 -15.50 3.11
C ASN A 78 1.69 -14.75 2.53
N ALA A 79 1.88 -13.43 2.35
CA ALA A 79 0.86 -12.51 1.90
C ALA A 79 0.41 -12.85 0.47
N LYS A 80 -0.70 -12.27 0.01
CA LYS A 80 -1.32 -12.60 -1.29
C LYS A 80 -0.30 -12.71 -2.44
N PHE A 81 -0.25 -13.89 -3.06
CA PHE A 81 0.65 -14.18 -4.19
C PHE A 81 -0.07 -14.92 -5.31
N GLU A 82 0.50 -14.87 -6.50
CA GLU A 82 0.09 -15.69 -7.65
C GLU A 82 1.22 -16.66 -8.01
N PHE A 83 0.85 -17.86 -8.48
CA PHE A 83 1.81 -18.80 -9.06
C PHE A 83 2.02 -18.49 -10.54
N LEU A 84 3.26 -18.23 -10.92
CA LEU A 84 3.64 -18.00 -12.32
C LEU A 84 4.65 -19.06 -12.75
N MET A 85 4.48 -19.57 -13.96
CA MET A 85 5.47 -20.40 -14.63
C MET A 85 6.20 -19.54 -15.66
N ILE A 86 7.49 -19.37 -15.49
CA ILE A 86 8.30 -18.47 -16.30
C ILE A 86 9.53 -19.18 -16.86
N LEU A 87 10.05 -18.65 -17.95
CA LEU A 87 11.39 -19.00 -18.42
C LEU A 87 12.43 -18.48 -17.42
N PRO A 88 13.52 -19.21 -17.14
CA PRO A 88 14.57 -18.75 -16.22
C PRO A 88 15.13 -17.37 -16.58
N GLU A 89 15.24 -17.08 -17.87
CA GLU A 89 15.76 -15.81 -18.39
C GLU A 89 14.82 -14.62 -18.07
N ALA A 90 13.53 -14.88 -17.84
CA ALA A 90 12.55 -13.85 -17.51
C ALA A 90 12.56 -13.48 -16.01
N LEU A 91 13.27 -14.22 -15.16
CA LEU A 91 13.25 -14.04 -13.70
C LEU A 91 13.59 -12.61 -13.27
N GLU A 92 14.62 -12.00 -13.85
CA GLU A 92 15.04 -10.65 -13.48
C GLU A 92 13.99 -9.59 -13.87
N SER A 93 13.36 -9.73 -15.04
CA SER A 93 12.26 -8.86 -15.45
C SER A 93 11.05 -9.00 -14.53
N VAL A 94 10.78 -10.21 -14.05
CA VAL A 94 9.68 -10.49 -13.13
C VAL A 94 9.96 -9.90 -11.75
N LYS A 95 11.19 -10.02 -11.24
CA LYS A 95 11.62 -9.36 -9.99
C LYS A 95 11.47 -7.83 -10.04
N GLN A 96 11.66 -7.22 -11.20
CA GLN A 96 11.45 -5.78 -11.38
C GLN A 96 9.96 -5.39 -11.39
N THR A 97 9.07 -6.34 -11.70
CA THR A 97 7.63 -6.09 -11.83
C THR A 97 6.87 -6.33 -10.53
N PHE A 98 7.23 -7.37 -9.80
CA PHE A 98 6.56 -7.76 -8.55
C PHE A 98 7.30 -7.25 -7.31
N ARG A 99 6.57 -7.15 -6.19
CA ARG A 99 7.12 -6.61 -4.94
C ARG A 99 8.04 -7.60 -4.22
N ALA A 100 7.74 -8.89 -4.33
CA ALA A 100 8.63 -9.97 -3.94
C ALA A 100 8.41 -11.17 -4.87
N VAL A 101 9.46 -11.95 -5.09
CA VAL A 101 9.41 -13.17 -5.91
C VAL A 101 10.15 -14.29 -5.19
N LYS A 102 9.48 -15.43 -5.02
CA LYS A 102 10.07 -16.64 -4.43
C LYS A 102 10.03 -17.79 -5.41
N ILE A 103 11.20 -18.35 -5.74
CA ILE A 103 11.30 -19.56 -6.54
C ILE A 103 10.85 -20.75 -5.69
N CYS A 104 9.90 -21.53 -6.22
CA CYS A 104 9.36 -22.70 -5.54
C CYS A 104 9.97 -23.99 -6.09
N GLU A 105 9.95 -24.14 -7.41
CA GLU A 105 10.47 -25.33 -8.08
C GLU A 105 10.90 -25.01 -9.51
N SER A 106 11.65 -25.94 -10.10
CA SER A 106 11.94 -25.98 -11.53
C SER A 106 11.31 -27.24 -12.10
N ARG A 107 10.65 -27.13 -13.25
CA ARG A 107 10.02 -28.27 -13.93
C ARG A 107 10.19 -28.18 -15.44
N GLU A 108 10.25 -29.34 -16.07
CA GLU A 108 10.22 -29.41 -17.53
C GLU A 108 8.78 -29.20 -18.03
N TYR A 109 8.63 -28.35 -19.05
CA TYR A 109 7.39 -28.15 -19.77
C TYR A 109 7.69 -27.93 -21.25
N ASN A 110 7.13 -28.78 -22.12
CA ASN A 110 7.36 -28.76 -23.56
C ASN A 110 8.86 -28.76 -23.95
N GLY A 111 9.68 -29.59 -23.29
CA GLY A 111 11.12 -29.71 -23.58
C GLY A 111 11.97 -28.54 -23.10
N LYS A 112 11.40 -27.63 -22.29
CA LYS A 112 12.11 -26.50 -21.69
C LYS A 112 12.03 -26.56 -20.17
N ASN A 113 13.13 -26.23 -19.51
CA ASN A 113 13.13 -26.02 -18.06
C ASN A 113 12.47 -24.69 -17.73
N MET A 114 11.43 -24.73 -16.91
CA MET A 114 10.65 -23.59 -16.47
C MET A 114 10.77 -23.44 -14.96
N LEU A 115 10.77 -22.21 -14.46
CA LEU A 115 10.67 -21.90 -13.04
C LEU A 115 9.22 -21.69 -12.65
N VAL A 116 8.79 -22.33 -11.56
CA VAL A 116 7.53 -22.00 -10.88
C VAL A 116 7.86 -21.11 -9.70
N ILE A 117 7.27 -19.92 -9.71
CA ILE A 117 7.53 -18.88 -8.72
C ILE A 117 6.22 -18.48 -8.02
N LYS A 118 6.34 -18.00 -6.78
CA LYS A 118 5.33 -17.16 -6.12
C LYS A 118 5.68 -15.71 -6.39
N ALA A 119 4.76 -14.99 -7.01
CA ALA A 119 4.87 -13.56 -7.26
C ALA A 119 3.94 -12.83 -6.29
N PHE A 120 4.51 -12.10 -5.33
CA PHE A 120 3.75 -11.42 -4.28
C PHE A 120 3.17 -10.10 -4.79
N ILE A 121 1.88 -9.91 -4.51
CA ILE A 121 1.12 -8.73 -4.89
C ILE A 121 1.28 -7.66 -3.80
N GLY A 122 1.41 -6.40 -4.20
CA GLY A 122 1.47 -5.29 -3.24
C GLY A 122 0.16 -5.06 -2.49
N SER A 123 0.26 -4.52 -1.27
CA SER A 123 -0.85 -4.29 -0.33
C SER A 123 -1.96 -3.40 -0.87
N SER A 124 -1.73 -2.67 -1.96
CA SER A 124 -2.76 -1.94 -2.71
C SER A 124 -3.96 -2.78 -3.17
N LYS A 125 -3.81 -4.11 -3.27
CA LYS A 125 -4.89 -5.05 -3.64
C LYS A 125 -5.39 -5.90 -2.45
N PHE A 126 -4.96 -5.58 -1.23
CA PHE A 126 -5.32 -6.37 -0.05
C PHE A 126 -6.70 -5.98 0.47
N ASP A 127 -7.39 -6.96 1.02
CA ASP A 127 -8.53 -6.69 1.88
C ASP A 127 -8.10 -6.27 3.31
N VAL A 128 -9.07 -5.96 4.17
CA VAL A 128 -8.80 -5.47 5.53
C VAL A 128 -8.11 -6.53 6.40
N SER A 129 -8.41 -7.82 6.21
CA SER A 129 -7.81 -8.92 6.96
C SER A 129 -6.36 -9.11 6.54
N GLU A 130 -6.12 -9.23 5.24
CA GLU A 130 -4.78 -9.38 4.63
C GLU A 130 -3.86 -8.21 5.06
N MET A 131 -4.38 -6.98 5.07
CA MET A 131 -3.62 -5.80 5.52
C MET A 131 -3.30 -5.85 7.02
N THR A 132 -4.25 -6.30 7.84
CA THR A 132 -4.07 -6.37 9.30
C THR A 132 -3.04 -7.43 9.67
N GLU A 133 -3.06 -8.60 9.01
CA GLU A 133 -2.05 -9.65 9.18
C GLU A 133 -0.64 -9.16 8.83
N LEU A 134 -0.52 -8.43 7.72
CA LEU A 134 0.77 -7.86 7.31
C LEU A 134 1.31 -6.83 8.31
N ILE A 135 0.45 -5.94 8.84
CA ILE A 135 0.85 -4.98 9.89
C ILE A 135 1.29 -5.72 11.15
N ASN A 136 0.51 -6.72 11.59
CA ASN A 136 0.84 -7.51 12.78
C ASN A 136 2.21 -8.20 12.63
N TYR A 137 2.50 -8.71 11.43
CA TYR A 137 3.82 -9.26 11.13
C TYR A 137 4.94 -8.23 11.34
N PHE A 138 4.80 -6.99 10.84
CA PHE A 138 5.82 -5.96 11.04
C PHE A 138 5.95 -5.49 12.49
N ILE A 139 4.83 -5.44 13.24
CA ILE A 139 4.87 -5.16 14.69
C ILE A 139 5.65 -6.26 15.41
N GLN A 140 5.38 -7.52 15.11
CA GLN A 140 6.10 -8.66 15.68
C GLN A 140 7.58 -8.62 15.29
N LEU A 141 7.91 -8.36 14.03
CA LEU A 141 9.28 -8.25 13.55
C LEU A 141 10.04 -7.13 14.27
N ALA A 142 9.43 -5.96 14.44
CA ALA A 142 10.02 -4.88 15.23
C ALA A 142 10.29 -5.33 16.67
N SER A 143 9.34 -6.03 17.30
CA SER A 143 9.52 -6.58 18.64
C SER A 143 10.64 -7.61 18.73
N GLU A 144 10.74 -8.53 17.76
CA GLU A 144 11.80 -9.55 17.70
C GLU A 144 13.19 -8.92 17.54
N LEU A 145 13.27 -7.80 16.82
CA LEU A 145 14.48 -7.02 16.63
C LEU A 145 14.75 -6.01 17.76
N ASN A 146 13.92 -5.98 18.81
CA ASN A 146 13.98 -5.00 19.90
C ASN A 146 13.91 -3.53 19.44
N ILE A 147 13.16 -3.26 18.37
CA ILE A 147 12.94 -1.92 17.82
C ILE A 147 11.71 -1.30 18.46
N TYR A 148 11.88 -0.15 19.11
CA TYR A 148 10.78 0.58 19.72
C TYR A 148 9.92 1.30 18.66
N ILE A 149 8.62 1.02 18.67
CA ILE A 149 7.62 1.60 17.76
C ILE A 149 6.40 2.20 18.50
N GLY A 150 6.48 2.36 19.83
CA GLY A 150 5.36 2.84 20.64
C GLY A 150 4.96 4.29 20.38
N ASP A 151 5.84 5.09 19.76
CA ASP A 151 5.57 6.44 19.27
C ASP A 151 4.74 6.46 17.98
N ILE A 152 4.72 5.34 17.24
CA ILE A 152 4.05 5.18 15.94
C ILE A 152 2.62 4.64 16.14
N ILE A 153 2.43 3.72 17.08
CA ILE A 153 1.13 3.11 17.40
C ILE A 153 0.38 4.05 18.36
N LYS A 154 -0.38 5.01 17.81
CA LYS A 154 -1.22 5.94 18.59
C LYS A 154 -2.68 5.51 18.65
#